data_AF-A0A0P1EE97-F1
#
_entry.id   AF-A0A0P1EE97-F1
#
_cell.length_a   1.000
_cell.length_b   1.000
_cell.length_c   1.000
_cell.angle_alpha   90.00
_cell.angle_beta   90.00
_cell.angle_gamma   90.00
#
_symmetry.space_group_name_H-M   'P 1'
#
loop_
_entity.id
_entity.type
_entity.pdbx_description
1 polymer ?
#
loop_
_entity_poly.entity_id
_entity_poly.type
_entity_poly.pdbx_seq_one_letter_code
_entity_poly.pdbx_strand_id
1 'polypeptide(L)'
;MELLFEDADVLVPAKFLLDLPGVEVVSDSSRVVYYHFIFDKHEIVVSNGAYTESLFLGDIALKGMAHEAQLELAEIFPDIF
;
A
#
# COMPACT_ATOMS: atom_id res chain seq x y z
N MET A 1 7.81 -8.73 20.24
CA MET A 1 7.87 -7.28 20.03
C MET A 1 6.49 -6.77 20.40
N GLU A 2 6.35 -6.26 21.61
CA GLU A 2 5.08 -5.71 22.09
C GLU A 2 4.98 -4.27 21.58
N LEU A 3 4.02 -4.01 20.72
CA LEU A 3 3.63 -2.66 20.36
C LEU A 3 2.55 -2.24 21.37
N LEU A 4 2.84 -1.25 22.22
CA LEU A 4 1.83 -0.64 23.08
C LEU A 4 0.84 0.13 22.18
N PHE A 5 -0.33 -0.45 21.93
CA PHE A 5 -1.47 0.27 21.38
C PHE A 5 -2.61 0.17 22.39
N GLU A 6 -2.93 1.30 23.03
CA GLU A 6 -4.03 1.44 23.99
C GLU A 6 -5.40 1.51 23.27
N ASP A 7 -5.77 0.49 22.48
CA ASP A 7 -7.02 0.40 21.70
C ASP A 7 -7.03 1.04 20.29
N ALA A 8 -6.02 0.77 19.46
CA ALA A 8 -6.08 1.08 18.03
C ALA A 8 -6.05 -0.21 17.20
N ASP A 9 -7.09 -0.42 16.36
CA ASP A 9 -7.00 -1.39 15.26
C ASP A 9 -5.78 -1.02 14.41
N VAL A 10 -4.81 -1.93 14.32
CA VAL A 10 -3.57 -1.70 13.57
C VAL A 10 -3.53 -2.51 12.30
N LEU A 11 -2.96 -1.91 11.27
CA LEU A 11 -2.62 -2.62 10.05
C LEU A 11 -1.31 -3.37 10.22
N VAL A 12 -1.24 -4.55 9.61
CA VAL A 12 -0.04 -5.37 9.54
C VAL A 12 0.28 -5.69 8.09
N PRO A 13 1.57 -5.81 7.72
CA PRO A 13 1.94 -6.18 6.35
C PRO A 13 1.31 -7.50 5.94
N ALA A 14 0.63 -7.53 4.78
CA ALA A 14 -0.07 -8.72 4.29
C ALA A 14 0.83 -9.97 4.20
N LYS A 15 2.11 -9.80 3.86
CA LYS A 15 3.10 -10.90 3.82
C LYS A 15 3.32 -11.60 5.16
N PHE A 16 3.04 -10.96 6.29
CA PHE A 16 3.14 -11.57 7.61
C PHE A 16 1.91 -12.39 7.98
N LEU A 17 0.85 -12.33 7.17
CA LEU A 17 -0.37 -13.11 7.36
C LEU A 17 -0.31 -14.47 6.67
N LEU A 18 0.76 -14.78 5.92
CA LEU A 18 0.88 -16.02 5.15
C LEU A 18 0.85 -17.31 5.99
N ASP A 19 1.11 -17.21 7.29
CA ASP A 19 1.02 -18.34 8.22
C ASP A 19 -0.41 -18.57 8.75
N LEU A 20 -1.36 -17.69 8.42
CA LEU A 20 -2.75 -17.80 8.85
C LEU A 20 -3.59 -18.64 7.86
N PRO A 21 -4.53 -19.47 8.34
CA PRO A 21 -5.46 -20.18 7.49
C PRO A 21 -6.27 -19.23 6.59
N GLY A 22 -6.29 -19.50 5.28
CA GLY A 22 -7.07 -18.74 4.30
C GLY A 22 -6.32 -17.56 3.65
N VAL A 23 -5.04 -17.36 3.95
CA VAL A 23 -4.19 -16.38 3.26
C VAL A 23 -3.16 -17.13 2.43
N GLU A 24 -3.12 -16.87 1.13
CA GLU A 24 -2.20 -17.52 0.21
C GLU A 24 -1.65 -16.56 -0.84
N VAL A 25 -0.48 -16.90 -1.38
CA VAL A 25 0.08 -16.20 -2.54
C VAL A 25 -0.60 -16.76 -3.79
N VAL A 26 -1.37 -15.91 -4.47
CA VAL A 26 -1.95 -16.25 -5.77
C VAL A 26 -0.82 -16.39 -6.80
N SER A 27 -0.64 -17.60 -7.34
CA SER A 27 0.45 -17.93 -8.27
C SER A 27 -0.02 -18.11 -9.72
N ASP A 28 -1.32 -18.37 -9.93
CA ASP A 28 -1.94 -18.37 -11.24
C ASP A 28 -2.55 -16.99 -11.55
N SER A 29 -2.13 -16.40 -12.67
CA SER A 29 -2.50 -15.04 -13.02
C SER A 29 -3.95 -14.96 -13.46
N SER A 30 -4.87 -14.85 -12.50
CA SER A 30 -6.11 -14.15 -12.75
C SER A 30 -5.77 -12.72 -13.21
N ARG A 31 -6.55 -12.17 -14.14
CA ARG A 31 -6.30 -10.84 -14.70
C ARG A 31 -6.32 -9.81 -13.56
N VAL A 32 -5.18 -9.19 -13.29
CA VAL A 32 -5.08 -8.07 -12.34
C VAL A 32 -5.45 -6.78 -13.05
N VAL A 33 -6.28 -5.96 -12.41
CA VAL A 33 -6.59 -4.60 -12.83
C VAL A 33 -6.02 -3.65 -11.79
N TYR A 34 -5.13 -2.76 -12.22
CA TYR A 34 -4.53 -1.75 -11.37
C TYR A 34 -5.33 -0.45 -11.48
N TYR A 35 -5.69 0.11 -10.33
CA TYR A 35 -6.29 1.44 -10.21
C TYR A 35 -5.33 2.32 -9.43
N HIS A 36 -4.94 3.45 -10.03
CA HIS A 36 -4.04 4.41 -9.41
C HIS A 36 -4.84 5.63 -8.94
N PHE A 37 -4.67 5.99 -7.68
CA PHE A 37 -5.25 7.17 -7.06
C PHE A 37 -4.26 7.71 -6.02
N ILE A 38 -4.35 9.01 -5.75
CA ILE A 38 -3.49 9.72 -4.81
C ILE A 38 -4.35 10.67 -3.97
N PHE A 39 -3.97 10.85 -2.72
CA PHE A 39 -4.65 11.72 -1.77
C PHE A 39 -3.68 12.78 -1.23
N ASP A 40 -4.22 13.92 -0.80
CA ASP A 40 -3.43 14.98 -0.16
C ASP A 40 -2.81 14.55 1.18
N LYS A 41 -3.34 13.49 1.79
CA LYS A 41 -2.91 12.94 3.08
C LYS A 41 -3.04 11.42 3.08
N HIS A 42 -2.49 10.79 4.11
CA HIS A 42 -2.62 9.35 4.33
C HIS A 42 -4.09 8.98 4.62
N GLU A 43 -4.62 7.98 3.91
CA GLU A 43 -6.00 7.49 4.06
C GLU A 43 -6.05 5.96 4.19
N ILE A 44 -7.06 5.47 4.91
CA ILE A 44 -7.45 4.06 4.91
C ILE A 44 -8.45 3.84 3.78
N VAL A 45 -8.20 2.81 2.97
CA VAL A 45 -9.06 2.43 1.85
C VAL A 45 -9.49 0.98 1.97
N VAL A 46 -10.63 0.64 1.38
CA VAL A 46 -11.07 -0.75 1.26
C VAL A 46 -10.72 -1.26 -0.13
N SER A 47 -9.77 -2.18 -0.22
CA SER A 47 -9.34 -2.81 -1.46
C SER A 47 -9.70 -4.30 -1.44
N ASN A 48 -10.48 -4.75 -2.44
CA ASN A 48 -10.99 -6.13 -2.52
C ASN A 48 -11.61 -6.66 -1.21
N GLY A 49 -12.29 -5.78 -0.45
CA GLY A 49 -12.93 -6.13 0.82
C GLY A 49 -12.03 -6.09 2.06
N ALA A 50 -10.74 -5.76 1.93
CA ALA A 50 -9.80 -5.62 3.03
C ALA A 50 -9.44 -4.15 3.29
N TYR A 51 -9.27 -3.78 4.56
CA TYR A 51 -8.70 -2.49 4.93
C TYR A 51 -7.22 -2.45 4.59
N THR A 52 -6.82 -1.42 3.87
CA THR A 52 -5.44 -1.17 3.46
C THR A 52 -5.14 0.32 3.58
N GLU A 53 -3.88 0.68 3.58
CA GLU A 53 -3.45 2.07 3.69
C GLU A 53 -2.95 2.61 2.34
N SER A 54 -3.23 3.88 2.06
CA SER A 54 -2.71 4.56 0.86
C SER A 54 -1.23 4.94 1.05
N LEU A 55 -0.42 4.89 0.01
CA LEU A 55 0.95 5.41 0.10
C LEU A 55 0.94 6.93 0.38
N PHE A 56 1.51 7.36 1.51
CA PHE A 56 1.71 8.78 1.78
C PHE A 56 3.02 9.29 1.16
N LEU A 57 2.90 10.06 0.09
CA LEU A 57 4.02 10.57 -0.72
C LEU A 57 4.63 11.85 -0.12
N GLY A 58 5.00 11.83 1.16
CA GLY A 58 5.76 12.92 1.77
C GLY A 58 7.23 12.95 1.32
N ASP A 59 7.93 14.07 1.56
CA ASP A 59 9.34 14.26 1.17
C ASP A 59 10.27 13.11 1.54
N ILE A 60 10.04 12.47 2.69
CA ILE A 60 10.84 11.35 3.18
C ILE A 60 10.56 10.08 2.36
N ALA A 61 9.28 9.81 2.07
CA ALA A 61 8.88 8.64 1.28
C ALA A 61 9.40 8.75 -0.16
N LEU A 62 9.30 9.95 -0.77
CA LEU A 62 9.85 10.23 -2.09
C LEU A 62 11.35 9.99 -2.15
N LYS A 63 12.12 10.51 -1.19
CA LYS A 63 13.59 10.34 -1.13
C LYS A 63 14.02 8.90 -0.88
N GLY A 64 13.21 8.11 -0.18
CA GLY A 64 13.49 6.70 0.10
C GLY A 64 13.08 5.74 -1.02
N MET A 65 12.28 6.22 -1.98
CA MET A 65 11.78 5.42 -3.09
C MET A 65 12.84 5.26 -4.19
N ALA A 66 12.83 4.10 -4.84
CA ALA A 66 13.70 3.84 -5.98
C ALA A 66 13.41 4.83 -7.12
N HIS A 67 14.44 5.17 -7.90
CA HIS A 67 14.31 6.17 -8.97
C HIS A 67 13.28 5.75 -10.02
N GLU A 68 13.21 4.45 -10.32
CA GLU A 68 12.27 3.86 -11.27
C GLU A 68 10.82 4.08 -10.82
N ALA A 69 10.54 3.94 -9.53
CA ALA A 69 9.20 4.15 -8.97
C ALA A 69 8.82 5.65 -8.94
N GLN A 70 9.78 6.57 -8.78
CA GLN A 70 9.51 7.99 -8.93
C GLN A 70 9.14 8.35 -10.38
N LEU A 71 9.84 7.77 -11.36
CA LEU A 71 9.53 7.98 -12.77
C LEU A 71 8.15 7.44 -13.15
N GLU A 72 7.80 6.25 -12.65
CA GLU A 72 6.48 5.66 -12.84
C GLU A 72 5.37 6.58 -12.27
N LEU A 73 5.57 7.12 -11.07
CA LEU A 73 4.61 8.07 -10.49
C LEU A 73 4.48 9.35 -11.31
N ALA A 74 5.58 9.88 -11.84
CA ALA A 74 5.55 11.06 -12.71
C ALA A 74 4.84 10.78 -14.06
N GLU A 75 4.93 9.56 -14.58
CA GLU A 75 4.21 9.15 -15.77
C GLU A 75 2.71 8.98 -15.52
N ILE A 76 2.33 8.39 -14.38
CA ILE A 76 0.93 8.15 -14.01
C ILE A 76 0.22 9.45 -13.58
N PHE A 77 0.94 10.36 -12.91
CA PHE A 77 0.40 11.59 -12.33
C PHE A 77 1.19 12.85 -12.76
N PRO A 78 1.21 13.20 -14.05
CA PRO A 78 2.08 14.25 -14.59
C PRO A 78 1.78 15.66 -14.09
N ASP A 79 0.55 15.93 -13.61
CA ASP A 79 0.17 17.24 -13.08
C ASP A 79 0.51 17.41 -11.59
N ILE A 80 1.01 16.35 -10.94
CA ILE A 80 1.35 16.33 -9.50
C ILE A 80 2.87 16.28 -9.29
N PHE A 81 3.62 15.73 -10.25
CA PHE A 81 5.05 15.44 -10.17
C PHE A 81 5.90 16.22 -11.18
#